data_AF-A0A553SI11-F1
#
_entry.id   AF-A0A553SI11-F1
#
_cell.length_a   1.000
_cell.length_b   1.000
_cell.length_c   1.000
_cell.angle_alpha   90.00
_cell.angle_beta   90.00
_cell.angle_gamma   90.00
#
_symmetry.space_group_name_H-M   'P 1'
#
loop_
_entity.id
_entity.type
_entity.pdbx_description
1 polymer ?
#
loop_
_entity_poly.entity_id
_entity_poly.type
_entity_poly.pdbx_seq_one_letter_code
_entity_poly.pdbx_strand_id
1 'polypeptide(L)'
;MATIKLNHANAISKLSTAEQAVHNLVMSKAPTGKLKDNKLDFTSEWKEREERIESLIEEYKKIVLKNIADTKDNIDALKEQDEAITR
;
A
#
# COMPACT_ATOMS: atom_id res chain seq x y z
N MET A 1 -13.48 -12.30 -34.03
CA MET A 1 -13.11 -11.26 -33.05
C MET A 1 -12.68 -11.97 -31.78
N ALA A 2 -11.43 -11.79 -31.34
CA ALA A 2 -10.96 -12.42 -30.11
C ALA A 2 -11.62 -11.69 -28.93
N THR A 3 -12.54 -12.36 -28.23
CA THR A 3 -13.12 -11.85 -26.98
C THR A 3 -12.01 -11.89 -25.95
N ILE A 4 -11.31 -10.77 -25.76
CA ILE A 4 -10.37 -10.61 -24.65
C ILE A 4 -11.24 -10.52 -23.39
N LYS A 5 -11.66 -11.67 -22.85
CA LYS A 5 -12.36 -11.73 -21.57
C LYS A 5 -11.41 -11.31 -20.48
N LEU A 6 -11.79 -10.31 -19.70
CA LEU A 6 -11.08 -9.93 -18.48
C LEU A 6 -10.94 -11.16 -17.58
N ASN A 7 -9.71 -11.56 -17.26
CA ASN A 7 -9.46 -12.58 -16.23
C ASN A 7 -9.59 -11.94 -14.85
N HIS A 8 -10.83 -11.57 -14.51
CA HIS A 8 -11.22 -10.87 -13.31
C HIS A 8 -10.68 -11.56 -12.04
N ALA A 9 -10.85 -12.88 -11.95
CA ALA A 9 -10.37 -13.67 -10.82
C ALA A 9 -8.85 -13.57 -10.60
N ASN A 10 -8.06 -13.59 -11.68
CA ASN A 10 -6.60 -13.46 -11.60
C ASN A 10 -6.19 -12.02 -11.21
N ALA A 11 -6.87 -11.01 -11.75
CA ALA A 11 -6.59 -9.62 -11.43
C ALA A 11 -6.89 -9.29 -9.96
N ILE A 12 -8.03 -9.73 -9.43
CA ILE A 12 -8.40 -9.57 -8.02
C ILE A 12 -7.41 -10.32 -7.10
N SER A 13 -7.00 -11.54 -7.47
CA SER A 13 -6.01 -12.30 -6.68
C SER A 13 -4.66 -11.58 -6.57
N LYS A 14 -4.18 -10.98 -7.67
CA LYS A 14 -2.94 -10.20 -7.68
C LYS A 14 -3.05 -8.93 -6.83
N LEU A 15 -4.17 -8.21 -6.92
CA LEU A 15 -4.43 -7.03 -6.11
C LEU A 15 -4.49 -7.37 -4.61
N SER A 16 -5.14 -8.47 -4.25
CA SER A 16 -5.19 -8.94 -2.85
C SER A 16 -3.80 -9.34 -2.32
N THR A 17 -2.96 -9.94 -3.16
CA THR A 17 -1.57 -10.26 -2.77
C THR A 17 -0.75 -8.98 -2.54
N ALA A 18 -0.93 -7.96 -3.39
CA ALA A 18 -0.27 -6.67 -3.23
C ALA A 18 -0.74 -5.95 -1.95
N GLU A 19 -2.04 -5.98 -1.65
CA GLU A 19 -2.62 -5.42 -0.43
C GLU A 19 -2.02 -6.07 0.83
N GLN A 20 -1.93 -7.41 0.85
CA GLN A 20 -1.31 -8.15 1.93
C GLN A 20 0.19 -7.81 2.09
N ALA A 21 0.92 -7.66 0.99
CA ALA A 21 2.33 -7.27 1.04
C ALA A 21 2.53 -5.89 1.65
N VAL A 22 1.64 -4.92 1.35
CA VAL A 22 1.66 -3.58 1.94
C VAL A 22 1.31 -3.61 3.43
N HIS A 23 0.31 -4.42 3.83
CA HIS A 23 -0.03 -4.60 5.25
C HIS A 23 1.07 -5.25 6.07
N ASN A 24 1.80 -6.21 5.48
CA ASN A 24 2.91 -6.89 6.14
C ASN A 24 4.18 -6.02 6.27
N LEU A 25 4.21 -4.84 5.64
CA LEU A 25 5.33 -3.92 5.72
C LEU A 25 5.33 -3.23 7.09
N VAL A 26 5.84 -3.90 8.11
CA VAL A 26 5.98 -3.37 9.47
C VAL A 26 7.35 -2.73 9.62
N MET A 27 7.39 -1.43 9.90
CA MET A 27 8.62 -0.79 10.35
C MET A 27 8.78 -1.01 11.85
N SER A 28 9.94 -1.51 12.25
CA SER A 28 10.34 -1.49 13.65
C SER A 28 10.52 -0.05 14.10
N LYS A 29 9.75 0.38 15.10
CA LYS A 29 9.89 1.71 15.69
C LYS A 29 11.33 1.92 16.15
N ALA A 30 11.84 3.13 15.90
CA ALA A 30 13.16 3.52 16.38
C ALA A 30 13.26 3.25 17.89
N PRO A 31 14.33 2.60 18.39
CA PRO A 31 14.51 2.28 19.81
C PRO A 31 14.86 3.54 20.63
N THR A 32 13.99 4.54 20.59
CA THR A 32 14.13 5.82 21.28
C THR A 32 14.22 5.67 22.80
N GLY A 33 13.66 4.59 23.35
CA GLY A 33 13.80 4.22 24.77
C GLY A 33 15.21 3.83 25.20
N LYS A 34 16.10 3.44 24.25
CA LYS A 34 17.50 3.14 24.56
C LYS A 34 18.39 4.39 24.63
N LEU A 35 17.90 5.53 24.15
CA LEU A 35 18.69 6.78 24.09
C LEU A 35 18.78 7.53 25.43
N LYS A 36 17.97 7.20 26.44
CA LYS A 36 17.95 7.88 27.77
C LYS A 36 17.99 9.42 27.62
N ASP A 37 18.63 10.14 28.57
CA ASP A 37 18.89 11.59 28.54
C ASP A 37 20.05 12.01 27.62
N ASN A 38 20.49 11.15 26.68
CA ASN A 38 21.56 11.53 25.78
C ASN A 38 21.04 12.62 24.83
N LYS A 39 21.44 13.87 25.12
CA LYS A 39 21.06 15.10 24.41
C LYS A 39 22.19 15.58 23.50
N LEU A 40 22.79 14.66 22.75
CA LEU A 40 23.71 15.05 21.68
C LEU A 40 22.87 15.54 20.49
N ASP A 41 23.29 16.60 19.81
CA ASP A 41 22.58 17.11 18.63
C ASP A 41 22.33 16.01 17.60
N PHE A 42 23.33 15.14 17.40
CA PHE A 42 23.22 13.95 16.55
C PHE A 42 22.07 13.01 16.92
N THR A 43 21.81 12.81 18.21
CA THR A 43 20.72 11.92 18.67
C THR A 43 19.33 12.53 18.48
N SER A 44 19.23 13.86 18.50
CA SER A 44 18.00 14.59 18.18
C SER A 44 17.73 14.54 16.68
N GLU A 45 18.71 14.87 15.85
CA GLU A 45 18.60 14.79 14.39
C GLU A 45 18.27 13.37 13.91
N TRP A 46 18.87 12.34 14.52
CA TRP A 46 18.55 10.96 14.22
C TRP A 46 17.09 10.61 14.54
N LYS A 47 16.57 11.04 15.70
CA LYS A 47 15.15 10.83 16.05
C LYS A 47 14.21 11.50 15.07
N GLU A 48 14.44 12.78 14.75
CA GLU A 48 13.61 13.52 13.80
C GLU A 48 13.61 12.87 12.41
N ARG A 49 14.77 12.34 11.99
CA ARG A 49 14.89 11.62 10.73
C ARG A 49 14.11 10.30 10.74
N GLU A 50 14.20 9.52 11.80
CA GLU A 50 13.45 8.27 11.93
C GLU A 50 11.93 8.52 11.95
N GLU A 51 11.46 9.53 12.69
CA GLU A 51 10.04 9.93 12.71
C GLU A 51 9.54 10.39 11.33
N ARG A 52 10.39 11.11 10.58
CA ARG A 52 10.08 11.52 9.21
C ARG A 52 10.00 10.32 8.26
N ILE A 53 10.90 9.35 8.40
CA ILE A 53 10.88 8.13 7.59
C ILE A 53 9.63 7.30 7.89
N GLU A 54 9.27 7.14 9.16
CA GLU A 54 8.03 6.47 9.58
C GLU A 54 6.80 7.15 8.96
N SER A 55 6.75 8.48 9.02
CA SER A 55 5.65 9.27 8.44
C SER A 55 5.53 9.10 6.92
N LEU A 56 6.65 9.16 6.20
CA LEU A 56 6.68 8.99 4.74
C LEU A 56 6.23 7.59 4.31
N ILE A 57 6.62 6.55 5.06
CA ILE A 57 6.24 5.17 4.76
C ILE A 57 4.75 4.94 5.03
N GLU A 58 4.21 5.52 6.10
CA GLU A 58 2.77 5.46 6.37
C GLU A 58 1.95 6.20 5.31
N GLU A 59 2.43 7.34 4.82
CA GLU A 59 1.80 8.06 3.71
C GLU A 59 1.86 7.25 2.41
N TYR A 60 3.02 6.67 2.09
CA TYR A 60 3.19 5.79 0.94
C TYR A 60 2.22 4.60 0.99
N LYS A 61 2.10 3.92 2.14
CA LYS A 61 1.14 2.82 2.32
C LYS A 61 -0.29 3.25 2.01
N LYS A 62 -0.72 4.40 2.51
CA LYS A 62 -2.07 4.94 2.24
C LYS A 62 -2.31 5.15 0.75
N ILE A 63 -1.34 5.72 0.04
CA ILE A 63 -1.42 5.95 -1.40
C ILE A 63 -1.51 4.62 -2.16
N VAL A 64 -0.67 3.63 -1.82
CA VAL A 64 -0.70 2.32 -2.48
C VAL A 64 -2.00 1.59 -2.22
N LEU A 65 -2.51 1.56 -0.98
CA LEU A 65 -3.79 0.94 -0.65
C LEU A 65 -4.95 1.60 -1.40
N LYS A 66 -4.95 2.93 -1.49
CA LYS A 66 -5.95 3.66 -2.28
C LYS A 66 -5.89 3.26 -3.75
N ASN A 67 -4.71 3.22 -4.36
CA ASN A 67 -4.57 2.83 -5.75
C ASN A 67 -5.02 1.38 -6.00
N ILE A 68 -4.78 0.47 -5.05
CA ILE A 68 -5.28 -0.90 -5.13
C ILE A 68 -6.81 -0.93 -5.11
N ALA A 69 -7.44 -0.17 -4.21
CA ALA A 69 -8.90 -0.04 -4.13
C ALA A 69 -9.49 0.53 -5.43
N ASP A 70 -8.95 1.66 -5.91
CA ASP A 70 -9.39 2.29 -7.16
C ASP A 70 -9.24 1.33 -8.36
N THR A 71 -8.16 0.53 -8.39
CA THR A 71 -7.94 -0.47 -9.45
C THR A 71 -8.94 -1.62 -9.37
N LYS A 72 -9.32 -2.04 -8.15
CA LYS A 72 -10.31 -3.08 -7.93
C LYS A 72 -11.70 -2.63 -8.42
N ASP A 73 -12.11 -1.42 -8.06
CA ASP A 73 -13.37 -0.83 -8.49
C ASP A 73 -13.44 -0.72 -10.02
N ASN A 74 -12.34 -0.32 -10.66
CA ASN A 74 -12.25 -0.28 -12.12
C ASN A 74 -12.38 -1.66 -12.77
N ILE A 75 -11.75 -2.69 -12.19
CA ILE A 75 -11.86 -4.08 -12.67
C ILE A 75 -13.30 -4.61 -12.54
N ASP A 76 -13.98 -4.28 -11.45
CA ASP A 76 -15.38 -4.65 -11.22
C ASP A 76 -16.29 -3.94 -12.23
N ALA A 77 -16.11 -2.63 -12.46
CA ALA A 77 -16.87 -1.88 -13.46
C ALA A 77 -16.68 -2.41 -14.89
N LEU A 78 -15.45 -2.81 -15.26
CA LEU A 78 -15.17 -3.43 -16.56
C LEU A 78 -15.89 -4.76 -16.73
N LYS A 79 -15.95 -5.57 -15.67
CA LYS A 79 -16.71 -6.84 -15.68
C LYS A 79 -18.21 -6.60 -15.87
N GLU A 80 -18.78 -5.63 -15.16
CA GLU A 80 -20.21 -5.28 -15.32
C GLU A 80 -20.53 -4.82 -16.75
N GLN A 81 -19.64 -4.03 -17.37
CA GLN A 81 -19.79 -3.62 -18.77
C GLN A 81 -19.74 -4.81 -19.74
N ASP A 82 -18.76 -5.71 -19.58
CA ASP A 82 -18.66 -6.93 -20.39
C ASP A 82 -19.94 -7.80 -20.27
N GLU A 83 -20.49 -7.93 -19.07
CA GLU A 83 -21.74 -8.67 -18.82
C GLU A 83 -22.97 -7.98 -19.42
N ALA A 84 -23.03 -6.64 -19.39
CA ALA A 84 -24.11 -5.87 -19.99
C ALA A 84 -24.09 -5.90 -21.52
N ILE A 85 -22.92 -5.93 -22.16
CA ILE A 85 -22.77 -6.02 -23.62
C ILE A 85 -23.10 -7.43 -24.14
N THR A 86 -22.89 -8.46 -23.32
CA THR A 86 -23.16 -9.86 -23.68
C THR A 86 -24.64 -10.24 -23.53
N ARG A 87 -25.47 -9.40 -22.88
CA ARG A 87 -26.93 -9.53 -22.84
C ARG A 87 -27.59 -8.89 -24.05
#